data_AF-A0A8J3WII3-F1
#
_entry.id   AF-A0A8J3WII3-F1
#
_cell.length_a   1.000
_cell.length_b   1.000
_cell.length_c   1.000
_cell.angle_alpha   90.00
_cell.angle_beta   90.00
_cell.angle_gamma   90.00
#
_symmetry.space_group_name_H-M   'P 1'
#
loop_
_entity.id
_entity.type
_entity.pdbx_description
1 polymer ?
#
loop_
_entity_poly.entity_id
_entity_poly.type
_entity_poly.pdbx_seq_one_letter_code
_entity_poly.pdbx_strand_id
1 'polypeptide(L)'
;MRRPFQILRAAAVTLCLLTAATPASASAGPSPSPPASTTGAEAALAVPSDLTAKEVDFRGSGGLAMRGTVLSPAEGPAKAPAEGRAKRGPGRPGIVLVHGSGAGVPRAKLREEAVAFARQGLSVLIYDKRSEGYSLFRRSYSQLADDALGAVAALRSQPGVDPAGVGVWGFSEGGWVAPIAASRSAEVAFVVLVGANGMPPLRQQTWAVAAGLRKAGVSGPLVERAEPAMYRLIADGGMFPEPYHDPGPVLAAVRQPVLGIWGVHDLLTPPQENPPLVARALEEGGNRRYAFHFFPDADHAAHRTPDGGVTRLPELAPGYADLVGSWVGDVTAGRAPAARTSGPAPVQDSVSVPAEPPAWWESAPVQLAALVLFTVAFAAYPLVALVRRLRGRSRRPVTRAARLLAATGAATVLGSFIYLFYVLMTGGKLAAPGPVAAGRPLIWLALQALAVTCVAATVLTASAWYRSRGSADPARPGERGERVRLGLLLAGGVAFVPWALYWGLLLP
;
A
#
# COMPACT_ATOMS: atom_id res chain seq x y z
N MET A 1 -30.61 9.98 5.74
CA MET A 1 -30.05 8.65 6.12
C MET A 1 -28.52 8.70 6.27
N ARG A 2 -27.97 9.40 7.28
CA ARG A 2 -26.49 9.61 7.45
C ARG A 2 -25.94 9.20 8.84
N ARG A 3 -26.72 8.53 9.68
CA ARG A 3 -26.34 8.21 11.08
C ARG A 3 -25.69 6.83 11.37
N PRO A 4 -25.77 5.76 10.55
CA PRO A 4 -25.15 4.49 10.94
C PRO A 4 -23.63 4.43 10.71
N PHE A 5 -23.03 5.34 9.94
CA PHE A 5 -21.59 5.35 9.64
C PHE A 5 -20.71 5.97 10.75
N GLN A 6 -21.26 6.78 11.65
CA GLN A 6 -20.49 7.37 12.75
C GLN A 6 -20.20 6.39 13.89
N ILE A 7 -21.07 5.38 14.07
CA ILE A 7 -20.91 4.36 15.11
C ILE A 7 -19.82 3.34 14.72
N LEU A 8 -19.67 3.03 13.42
CA LEU A 8 -18.56 2.20 12.91
C LEU A 8 -17.17 2.85 13.12
N ARG A 9 -17.08 4.18 13.04
CA ARG A 9 -15.82 4.91 13.28
C ARG A 9 -15.36 4.82 14.73
N ALA A 10 -16.29 4.82 15.69
CA ALA A 10 -15.95 4.74 17.11
C ALA A 10 -15.55 3.31 17.55
N ALA A 11 -16.19 2.28 17.00
CA ALA A 11 -15.89 0.88 17.35
C ALA A 11 -14.51 0.42 16.86
N ALA A 12 -14.05 0.91 15.70
CA ALA A 12 -12.72 0.61 15.18
C ALA A 12 -11.58 1.24 16.01
N VAL A 13 -11.83 2.40 16.64
CA VAL A 13 -10.84 3.09 17.48
C VAL A 13 -10.69 2.42 18.85
N THR A 14 -11.77 1.89 19.42
CA THR A 14 -11.72 1.25 20.75
C THR A 14 -10.99 -0.10 20.75
N LEU A 15 -10.96 -0.83 19.63
CA LEU A 15 -10.17 -2.06 19.51
C LEU A 15 -8.66 -1.78 19.35
N CYS A 16 -8.28 -0.59 18.89
CA CYS A 16 -6.88 -0.16 18.78
C CYS A 16 -6.24 0.23 20.13
N LEU A 17 -7.03 0.56 21.16
CA LEU A 17 -6.50 1.10 22.42
C LEU A 17 -6.20 0.05 23.50
N LEU A 18 -6.51 -1.24 23.27
CA LEU A 18 -6.41 -2.29 24.30
C LEU A 18 -5.24 -3.27 24.14
N THR A 19 -4.34 -3.09 23.17
CA THR A 19 -3.26 -4.06 22.86
C THR A 19 -1.84 -3.50 22.88
N ALA A 20 -1.62 -2.28 23.36
CA ALA A 20 -0.27 -1.72 23.50
C ALA A 20 0.38 -2.13 24.84
N ALA A 21 0.93 -3.34 24.89
CA ALA A 21 2.03 -3.68 25.79
C ALA A 21 3.20 -4.18 24.93
N THR A 22 4.30 -3.42 24.95
CA THR A 22 5.50 -3.60 24.13
C THR A 22 6.38 -4.74 24.64
N PRO A 23 7.33 -5.20 23.79
CA PRO A 23 8.72 -4.93 24.14
C PRO A 23 9.50 -4.25 23.00
N ALA A 24 10.52 -3.51 23.42
CA ALA A 24 11.36 -2.65 22.61
C ALA A 24 12.29 -3.43 21.65
N SER A 25 12.43 -2.96 20.41
CA SER A 25 13.65 -2.27 19.93
C SER A 25 13.69 -2.12 18.39
N ALA A 26 14.14 -0.93 17.97
CA ALA A 26 14.69 -0.56 16.67
C ALA A 26 13.78 -0.58 15.41
N SER A 27 12.83 0.36 15.35
CA SER A 27 12.41 0.97 14.08
C SER A 27 11.95 2.40 14.33
N ALA A 28 12.38 3.33 13.48
CA ALA A 28 11.94 4.72 13.44
C ALA A 28 10.41 4.80 13.31
N GLY A 29 9.73 5.05 14.43
CA GLY A 29 8.32 5.39 14.46
C GLY A 29 8.07 6.85 14.04
N PRO A 30 6.81 7.22 13.78
CA PRO A 30 6.46 8.61 13.50
C PRO A 30 6.76 9.45 14.73
N SER A 31 7.59 10.49 14.58
CA SER A 31 7.81 11.49 15.61
C SER A 31 6.46 12.10 16.03
N PRO A 32 6.23 12.38 17.32
CA PRO A 32 5.06 13.13 17.74
C PRO A 32 5.09 14.51 17.07
N SER A 33 3.95 14.95 16.53
CA SER A 33 3.81 16.31 16.02
C SER A 33 4.18 17.31 17.11
N PRO A 34 5.10 18.26 16.86
CA PRO A 34 5.31 19.34 17.81
C PRO A 34 4.00 20.16 17.92
N PRO A 35 3.73 20.80 19.07
CA PRO A 35 2.63 21.73 19.16
C PRO A 35 2.79 22.80 18.08
N ALA A 36 1.68 23.26 17.52
CA ALA A 36 1.66 24.29 16.49
C ALA A 36 2.46 25.52 16.98
N SER A 37 3.70 25.64 16.50
CA SER A 37 4.55 26.80 16.76
C SER A 37 4.19 27.87 15.74
N THR A 38 3.59 28.93 16.26
CA THR A 38 3.50 30.24 15.62
C THR A 38 4.87 30.69 15.10
N THR A 39 4.89 31.14 13.84
CA THR A 39 5.95 31.94 13.19
C THR A 39 7.39 31.43 13.31
N GLY A 40 7.79 30.58 12.36
CA GLY A 40 9.19 30.36 12.02
C GLY A 40 9.30 30.08 10.53
N ALA A 41 10.09 30.88 9.80
CA ALA A 41 10.43 30.57 8.42
C ALA A 41 11.11 29.20 8.41
N GLU A 42 10.47 28.20 7.81
CA GLU A 42 11.05 26.89 7.59
C GLU A 42 12.35 27.10 6.79
N ALA A 43 13.47 26.63 7.33
CA ALA A 43 14.78 26.89 6.72
C ALA A 43 14.78 26.40 5.26
N ALA A 44 15.25 27.26 4.35
CA ALA A 44 15.36 26.92 2.93
C ALA A 44 16.05 25.57 2.75
N LEU A 45 15.57 24.74 1.82
CA LEU A 45 16.18 23.44 1.55
C LEU A 45 17.65 23.66 1.18
N ALA A 46 18.57 23.26 2.07
CA ALA A 46 20.00 23.37 1.78
C ALA A 46 20.28 22.64 0.45
N VAL A 47 21.18 23.12 -0.39
CA VAL A 47 21.58 22.40 -1.60
C VAL A 47 23.10 22.44 -1.76
N PRO A 48 23.70 21.46 -2.46
CA PRO A 48 25.12 21.52 -2.81
C PRO A 48 25.48 22.84 -3.49
N SER A 49 26.70 23.34 -3.28
CA SER A 49 27.15 24.65 -3.76
C SER A 49 27.21 24.77 -5.30
N ASP A 50 27.25 23.65 -6.01
CA ASP A 50 27.17 23.59 -7.47
C ASP A 50 25.75 23.82 -8.02
N LEU A 51 24.74 23.95 -7.15
CA LEU A 51 23.34 24.13 -7.49
C LEU A 51 22.76 25.39 -6.81
N THR A 52 21.73 25.96 -7.43
CA THR A 52 20.86 26.98 -6.82
C THR A 52 19.54 26.36 -6.41
N ALA A 53 18.98 26.82 -5.28
CA ALA A 53 17.63 26.50 -4.85
C ALA A 53 16.80 27.77 -4.76
N LYS A 54 15.61 27.77 -5.37
CA LYS A 54 14.64 28.86 -5.30
C LYS A 54 13.31 28.33 -4.80
N GLU A 55 12.83 28.87 -3.69
CA GLU A 55 11.49 28.59 -3.18
C GLU A 55 10.43 29.18 -4.13
N VAL A 56 9.36 28.41 -4.35
CA VAL A 56 8.24 28.78 -5.20
C VAL A 56 6.92 28.38 -4.54
N ASP A 57 5.95 29.26 -4.63
CA ASP A 57 4.56 28.99 -4.26
C ASP A 57 3.72 28.84 -5.53
N PHE A 58 2.78 27.89 -5.50
CA PHE A 58 1.85 27.67 -6.61
C PHE A 58 0.50 27.20 -6.12
N ARG A 59 -0.45 27.07 -7.05
CA ARG A 59 -1.81 26.61 -6.75
C ARG A 59 -2.02 25.21 -7.32
N GLY A 60 -2.41 24.29 -6.45
CA GLY A 60 -2.85 22.96 -6.82
C GLY A 60 -4.37 22.90 -7.03
N SER A 61 -4.90 21.67 -7.06
CA SER A 61 -6.32 21.38 -7.19
C SER A 61 -7.15 22.10 -6.13
N GLY A 62 -8.26 22.71 -6.55
CA GLY A 62 -9.13 23.49 -5.68
C GLY A 62 -8.52 24.81 -5.17
N GLY A 63 -7.42 25.27 -5.76
CA GLY A 63 -6.74 26.51 -5.35
C GLY A 63 -5.87 26.35 -4.10
N LEU A 64 -5.60 25.12 -3.68
CA LEU A 64 -4.74 24.83 -2.53
C LEU A 64 -3.36 25.48 -2.73
N ALA A 65 -2.90 26.26 -1.75
CA ALA A 65 -1.55 26.80 -1.77
C ALA A 65 -0.55 25.66 -1.55
N MET A 66 0.37 25.50 -2.49
CA MET A 66 1.39 24.46 -2.49
C MET A 66 2.76 25.14 -2.50
N ARG A 67 3.71 24.53 -1.79
CA ARG A 67 5.08 25.03 -1.71
C ARG A 67 6.03 24.06 -2.39
N GLY A 68 6.98 24.60 -3.14
CA GLY A 68 8.01 23.83 -3.81
C GLY A 68 9.35 24.56 -3.86
N THR A 69 10.36 23.81 -4.26
CA THR A 69 11.73 24.31 -4.43
C THR A 69 12.18 23.92 -5.83
N VAL A 70 12.67 24.91 -6.58
CA VAL A 70 13.28 24.71 -7.88
C VAL A 70 14.79 24.64 -7.72
N LEU A 71 15.36 23.49 -8.06
CA LEU A 71 16.79 23.25 -8.11
C LEU A 71 17.28 23.43 -9.55
N SER A 72 18.41 24.08 -9.74
CA SER A 72 19.04 24.25 -11.05
C SER A 72 20.56 24.30 -10.90
N PRO A 73 21.34 23.97 -11.94
CA PRO A 73 22.77 24.24 -11.94
C PRO A 73 23.04 25.70 -11.59
N ALA A 74 23.99 25.95 -10.69
CA ALA A 74 24.49 27.31 -10.46
C ALA A 74 25.07 27.87 -11.78
N GLU A 75 25.00 29.20 -11.96
CA GLU A 75 25.54 29.84 -13.16
C GLU A 75 27.04 29.52 -13.32
N GLY A 76 27.31 28.72 -14.34
CA GLY A 76 28.60 28.30 -14.87
C GLY A 76 28.34 27.81 -16.30
N PRO A 77 29.37 27.70 -17.17
CA PRO A 77 29.15 27.36 -18.57
C PRO A 77 28.33 26.08 -18.62
N ALA A 78 27.15 26.14 -19.25
CA ALA A 78 26.37 24.95 -19.54
C ALA A 78 27.36 23.94 -20.12
N LYS A 79 27.50 22.74 -19.51
CA LYS A 79 28.31 21.67 -20.10
C LYS A 79 27.99 21.68 -21.59
N ALA A 80 29.02 21.90 -22.41
CA ALA A 80 28.85 21.96 -23.85
C ALA A 80 28.00 20.74 -24.22
N PRO A 81 26.94 20.90 -25.04
CA PRO A 81 26.19 19.76 -25.50
C PRO A 81 27.20 18.75 -26.03
N ALA A 82 27.10 17.48 -25.63
CA ALA A 82 27.85 16.41 -26.27
C ALA A 82 27.73 16.59 -27.80
N GLU A 83 28.85 16.50 -28.52
CA GLU A 83 28.94 16.85 -29.94
C GLU A 83 27.75 16.28 -30.73
N GLY A 84 27.06 17.13 -31.50
CA GLY A 84 25.92 16.73 -32.35
C GLY A 84 24.52 17.07 -31.84
N ARG A 85 24.35 17.76 -30.70
CA ARG A 85 23.01 18.20 -30.24
C ARG A 85 22.58 19.52 -30.90
N ALA A 86 21.42 19.51 -31.58
CA ALA A 86 20.78 20.66 -32.21
C ALA A 86 20.52 21.85 -31.24
N LYS A 87 20.36 23.06 -31.79
CA LYS A 87 20.09 24.33 -31.08
C LYS A 87 19.08 24.14 -29.93
N ARG A 88 19.53 24.30 -28.68
CA ARG A 88 18.67 24.41 -27.50
C ARG A 88 17.73 25.62 -27.66
N GLY A 89 16.49 25.51 -27.17
CA GLY A 89 15.67 26.68 -26.88
C GLY A 89 16.36 27.62 -25.87
N PRO A 90 15.82 28.82 -25.60
CA PRO A 90 16.49 29.84 -24.79
C PRO A 90 16.69 29.46 -23.31
N GLY A 91 16.21 28.29 -22.85
CA GLY A 91 16.28 27.84 -21.45
C GLY A 91 16.66 26.37 -21.28
N ARG A 92 16.78 25.94 -20.03
CA ARG A 92 17.06 24.55 -19.64
C ARG A 92 15.77 23.72 -19.64
N PRO A 93 15.79 22.45 -20.09
CA PRO A 93 14.68 21.54 -19.86
C PRO A 93 14.33 21.43 -18.38
N GLY A 94 13.04 21.29 -18.07
CA GLY A 94 12.53 21.22 -16.72
C GLY A 94 11.85 19.89 -16.41
N ILE A 95 11.84 19.49 -15.14
CA ILE A 95 11.11 18.30 -14.69
C ILE A 95 10.50 18.51 -13.30
N VAL A 96 9.21 18.17 -13.17
CA VAL A 96 8.48 18.20 -11.90
C VAL A 96 8.45 16.80 -11.31
N LEU A 97 8.84 16.65 -10.04
CA LEU A 97 8.90 15.37 -9.35
C LEU A 97 7.65 15.16 -8.46
N VAL A 98 6.86 14.15 -8.81
CA VAL A 98 5.62 13.77 -8.13
C VAL A 98 5.90 12.59 -7.19
N HIS A 99 5.61 12.80 -5.91
CA HIS A 99 5.80 11.83 -4.83
C HIS A 99 5.00 10.53 -4.99
N GLY A 100 5.53 9.47 -4.36
CA GLY A 100 4.79 8.25 -4.05
C GLY A 100 3.73 8.44 -2.94
N SER A 101 3.13 7.34 -2.47
CA SER A 101 2.03 7.40 -1.52
C SER A 101 2.42 8.00 -0.16
N GLY A 102 1.52 8.79 0.43
CA GLY A 102 1.66 9.36 1.77
C GLY A 102 1.05 10.76 1.86
N ALA A 103 0.38 11.08 2.97
CA ALA A 103 -0.16 12.41 3.22
C ALA A 103 0.92 13.34 3.76
N GLY A 104 1.01 14.58 3.24
CA GLY A 104 1.93 15.58 3.80
C GLY A 104 3.42 15.22 3.68
N VAL A 105 3.78 14.37 2.72
CA VAL A 105 5.19 13.97 2.52
C VAL A 105 6.02 15.21 2.16
N PRO A 106 7.08 15.53 2.91
CA PRO A 106 7.89 16.72 2.64
C PRO A 106 8.71 16.55 1.38
N ARG A 107 8.87 17.63 0.61
CA ARG A 107 9.63 17.66 -0.65
C ARG A 107 11.07 17.17 -0.51
N ALA A 108 11.67 17.34 0.66
CA ALA A 108 13.02 16.88 0.98
C ALA A 108 13.22 15.36 0.77
N LYS A 109 12.15 14.55 0.76
CA LYS A 109 12.19 13.13 0.42
C LYS A 109 12.67 12.83 -1.00
N LEU A 110 12.55 13.79 -1.92
CA LEU A 110 12.94 13.66 -3.33
C LEU A 110 14.21 14.46 -3.66
N ARG A 111 14.95 14.88 -2.62
CA ARG A 111 16.12 15.75 -2.77
C ARG A 111 17.26 15.07 -3.51
N GLU A 112 17.51 13.79 -3.26
CA GLU A 112 18.63 13.08 -3.89
C GLU A 112 18.42 12.97 -5.40
N GLU A 113 17.21 12.60 -5.84
CA GLU A 113 16.81 12.61 -7.25
C GLU A 113 16.90 14.01 -7.83
N ALA A 114 16.40 15.03 -7.12
CA ALA A 114 16.42 16.41 -7.61
C ALA A 114 17.84 16.95 -7.80
N VAL A 115 18.74 16.70 -6.85
CA VAL A 115 20.15 17.08 -6.95
C VAL A 115 20.82 16.35 -8.12
N ALA A 116 20.60 15.04 -8.23
CA ALA A 116 21.20 14.23 -9.29
C ALA A 116 20.73 14.67 -10.68
N PHE A 117 19.43 14.95 -10.85
CA PHE A 117 18.86 15.43 -12.11
C PHE A 117 19.26 16.87 -12.43
N ALA A 118 19.35 17.75 -11.42
CA ALA A 118 19.86 19.10 -11.61
C ALA A 118 21.31 19.09 -12.11
N ARG A 119 22.15 18.19 -11.60
CA ARG A 119 23.53 17.97 -12.08
C ARG A 119 23.62 17.49 -13.53
N GLN A 120 22.54 16.96 -14.09
CA GLN A 120 22.42 16.64 -15.51
C GLN A 120 22.02 17.85 -16.38
N GLY A 121 21.91 19.04 -15.78
CA GLY A 121 21.58 20.27 -16.47
C GLY A 121 20.09 20.56 -16.58
N LEU A 122 19.25 19.89 -15.77
CA LEU A 122 17.81 20.11 -15.70
C LEU A 122 17.45 21.15 -14.63
N SER A 123 16.33 21.85 -14.83
CA SER A 123 15.67 22.59 -13.77
C SER A 123 14.60 21.69 -13.11
N VAL A 124 14.74 21.41 -11.82
CA VAL A 124 13.96 20.37 -11.15
C VAL A 124 13.08 21.00 -10.07
N LEU A 125 11.76 20.78 -10.15
CA LEU A 125 10.83 21.21 -9.11
C LEU A 125 10.39 20.03 -8.25
N ILE A 126 10.69 20.10 -6.96
CA ILE A 126 10.13 19.24 -5.91
C ILE A 126 9.17 20.05 -5.04
N TYR A 127 8.08 19.45 -4.58
CA TYR A 127 7.06 20.15 -3.80
C TYR A 127 6.52 19.31 -2.65
N ASP A 128 5.97 19.96 -1.62
CA ASP A 128 5.37 19.24 -0.49
C ASP A 128 4.05 18.61 -0.94
N LYS A 129 3.91 17.31 -0.69
CA LYS A 129 2.67 16.62 -1.04
C LYS A 129 1.53 17.13 -0.17
N ARG A 130 0.35 17.32 -0.77
CA ARG A 130 -0.84 17.74 -0.03
C ARG A 130 -1.14 16.83 1.17
N SER A 131 -1.52 17.42 2.29
CA SER A 131 -2.18 16.73 3.40
C SER A 131 -3.70 16.84 3.32
N GLU A 132 -4.19 17.98 2.84
CA GLU A 132 -5.62 18.24 2.68
C GLU A 132 -6.22 17.31 1.61
N GLY A 133 -7.31 16.60 1.94
CA GLY A 133 -7.96 15.68 1.01
C GLY A 133 -7.24 14.33 0.85
N TYR A 134 -6.10 14.12 1.51
CA TYR A 134 -5.35 12.88 1.49
C TYR A 134 -5.32 12.23 2.89
N SER A 135 -5.91 11.04 3.03
CA SER A 135 -5.94 10.28 4.28
C SER A 135 -6.13 8.78 4.00
N LEU A 136 -6.25 7.97 5.06
CA LEU A 136 -6.64 6.56 4.95
C LEU A 136 -8.00 6.35 4.24
N PHE A 137 -8.89 7.35 4.24
CA PHE A 137 -10.24 7.22 3.68
C PHE A 137 -10.48 8.09 2.44
N ARG A 138 -9.50 8.92 2.06
CA ARG A 138 -9.65 9.88 0.97
C ARG A 138 -8.36 9.97 0.19
N ARG A 139 -8.45 9.80 -1.11
CA ARG A 139 -7.37 9.99 -2.07
C ARG A 139 -8.00 10.13 -3.43
N SER A 140 -7.41 10.96 -4.28
CA SER A 140 -7.80 11.04 -5.68
C SER A 140 -6.58 11.31 -6.54
N TYR A 141 -6.25 10.39 -7.44
CA TYR A 141 -5.15 10.58 -8.38
C TYR A 141 -5.44 11.75 -9.34
N SER A 142 -6.71 12.00 -9.65
CA SER A 142 -7.14 13.18 -10.40
C SER A 142 -6.75 14.48 -9.70
N GLN A 143 -7.02 14.57 -8.39
CA GLN A 143 -6.66 15.73 -7.59
C GLN A 143 -5.13 15.94 -7.53
N LEU A 144 -4.38 14.85 -7.35
CA LEU A 144 -2.91 14.91 -7.35
C LEU A 144 -2.33 15.30 -8.72
N ALA A 145 -3.01 14.93 -9.81
CA ALA A 145 -2.60 15.29 -11.16
C ALA A 145 -2.76 16.79 -11.41
N ASP A 146 -3.83 17.39 -10.90
CA ASP A 146 -4.03 18.84 -10.98
C ASP A 146 -2.98 19.59 -10.13
N ASP A 147 -2.56 19.03 -8.98
CA ASP A 147 -1.44 19.59 -8.22
C ASP A 147 -0.13 19.54 -9.03
N ALA A 148 0.14 18.43 -9.71
CA ALA A 148 1.30 18.29 -10.58
C ALA A 148 1.25 19.27 -11.76
N LEU A 149 0.09 19.53 -12.35
CA LEU A 149 -0.09 20.54 -13.40
C LEU A 149 0.15 21.97 -12.89
N GLY A 150 -0.28 22.29 -11.67
CA GLY A 150 0.05 23.55 -11.01
C GLY A 150 1.57 23.73 -10.84
N ALA A 151 2.26 22.66 -10.44
CA ALA A 151 3.72 22.65 -10.35
C ALA A 151 4.41 22.78 -11.72
N VAL A 152 3.87 22.14 -12.78
CA VAL A 152 4.36 22.32 -14.16
C VAL A 152 4.25 23.78 -14.59
N ALA A 153 3.10 24.41 -14.37
CA ALA A 153 2.92 25.83 -14.68
C ALA A 153 3.90 26.73 -13.91
N ALA A 154 4.15 26.42 -12.63
CA ALA A 154 5.11 27.15 -11.79
C ALA A 154 6.56 26.98 -12.24
N LEU A 155 6.95 25.79 -12.71
CA LEU A 155 8.30 25.57 -13.23
C LEU A 155 8.50 26.24 -14.59
N ARG A 156 7.51 26.19 -15.48
CA ARG A 156 7.54 26.83 -16.80
C ARG A 156 7.72 28.36 -16.73
N SER A 157 7.26 29.00 -15.65
CA SER A 157 7.42 30.44 -15.44
C SER A 157 8.75 30.85 -14.81
N GLN A 158 9.63 29.91 -14.48
CA GLN A 158 10.92 30.24 -13.86
C GLN A 158 11.92 30.80 -14.89
N PRO A 159 12.69 31.84 -14.52
CA PRO A 159 13.79 32.33 -15.35
C PRO A 159 14.80 31.22 -15.68
N GLY A 160 15.23 31.17 -16.95
CA GLY A 160 16.21 30.20 -17.42
C GLY A 160 15.68 28.79 -17.67
N VAL A 161 14.37 28.54 -17.50
CA VAL A 161 13.68 27.30 -17.90
C VAL A 161 13.12 27.46 -19.30
N ASP A 162 13.23 26.42 -20.12
CA ASP A 162 12.52 26.32 -21.40
C ASP A 162 11.08 25.87 -21.13
N PRO A 163 10.06 26.74 -21.31
CA PRO A 163 8.68 26.40 -21.00
C PRO A 163 8.10 25.32 -21.94
N ALA A 164 8.70 25.07 -23.10
CA ALA A 164 8.29 23.99 -24.00
C ALA A 164 8.97 22.64 -23.65
N GLY A 165 9.98 22.66 -22.79
CA GLY A 165 10.78 21.51 -22.40
C GLY A 165 10.50 21.01 -20.97
N VAL A 166 9.31 21.25 -20.42
CA VAL A 166 8.95 20.84 -19.05
C VAL A 166 8.11 19.57 -19.06
N GLY A 167 8.59 18.53 -18.38
CA GLY A 167 7.88 17.27 -18.20
C GLY A 167 7.58 16.92 -16.74
N VAL A 168 7.01 15.75 -16.53
CA VAL A 168 6.67 15.21 -15.20
C VAL A 168 7.38 13.89 -14.95
N TRP A 169 7.85 13.70 -13.72
CA TRP A 169 8.43 12.48 -13.19
C TRP A 169 7.51 11.96 -12.09
N GLY A 170 7.06 10.71 -12.19
CA GLY A 170 6.12 10.11 -11.24
C GLY A 170 6.68 8.85 -10.61
N PHE A 171 6.85 8.85 -9.28
CA PHE A 171 7.32 7.71 -8.52
C PHE A 171 6.19 6.93 -7.86
N SER A 172 6.15 5.61 -8.05
CA SER A 172 5.21 4.71 -7.38
C SER A 172 3.75 5.15 -7.62
N GLU A 173 3.06 5.69 -6.61
CA GLU A 173 1.75 6.33 -6.78
C GLU A 173 1.76 7.46 -7.82
N GLY A 174 2.85 8.22 -7.88
CA GLY A 174 3.10 9.22 -8.91
C GLY A 174 3.07 8.64 -10.33
N GLY A 175 3.29 7.33 -10.48
CA GLY A 175 3.16 6.60 -11.73
C GLY A 175 1.72 6.49 -12.27
N TRP A 176 0.69 6.62 -11.42
CA TRP A 176 -0.70 6.81 -11.85
C TRP A 176 -1.02 8.29 -12.09
N VAL A 177 -0.46 9.17 -11.25
CA VAL A 177 -0.72 10.61 -11.28
C VAL A 177 -0.13 11.29 -12.53
N ALA A 178 1.12 10.97 -12.88
CA ALA A 178 1.83 11.62 -13.97
C ALA A 178 1.17 11.38 -15.35
N PRO A 179 0.72 10.15 -15.69
CA PRO A 179 -0.08 9.93 -16.89
C PRO A 179 -1.40 10.72 -16.93
N ILE A 180 -2.11 10.86 -15.80
CA ILE A 180 -3.34 11.66 -15.74
C ILE A 180 -3.04 13.13 -16.04
N ALA A 181 -1.96 13.69 -15.48
CA ALA A 181 -1.54 15.06 -15.77
C ALA A 181 -1.20 15.23 -17.25
N ALA A 182 -0.39 14.31 -17.80
CA ALA A 182 0.03 14.35 -19.21
C ALA A 182 -1.13 14.19 -20.20
N SER A 183 -2.12 13.35 -19.89
CA SER A 183 -3.30 13.16 -20.75
C SER A 183 -4.25 14.38 -20.75
N ARG A 184 -4.14 15.27 -19.76
CA ARG A 184 -5.00 16.46 -19.62
C ARG A 184 -4.38 17.74 -20.16
N SER A 185 -3.06 17.78 -20.33
CA SER A 185 -2.37 19.01 -20.75
C SER A 185 -1.28 18.74 -21.77
N ALA A 186 -1.37 19.42 -22.91
CA ALA A 186 -0.31 19.46 -23.93
C ALA A 186 0.93 20.25 -23.46
N GLU A 187 0.85 20.93 -22.32
CA GLU A 187 1.98 21.66 -21.73
C GLU A 187 3.01 20.74 -21.07
N VAL A 188 2.64 19.49 -20.80
CA VAL A 188 3.58 18.45 -20.38
C VAL A 188 4.30 17.94 -21.62
N ALA A 189 5.62 18.16 -21.69
CA ALA A 189 6.45 17.79 -22.83
C ALA A 189 6.80 16.30 -22.88
N PHE A 190 6.97 15.66 -21.72
CA PHE A 190 7.35 14.25 -21.57
C PHE A 190 6.94 13.70 -20.20
N VAL A 191 6.93 12.37 -20.09
CA VAL A 191 6.62 11.65 -18.84
C VAL A 191 7.76 10.69 -18.49
N VAL A 192 8.23 10.73 -17.24
CA VAL A 192 9.13 9.73 -16.66
C VAL A 192 8.37 8.99 -15.55
N LEU A 193 8.35 7.67 -15.62
CA LEU A 193 7.64 6.78 -14.70
C LEU A 193 8.66 5.92 -13.97
N VAL A 194 8.63 5.91 -12.63
CA VAL A 194 9.60 5.17 -11.81
C VAL A 194 8.90 4.26 -10.82
N GLY A 195 9.16 2.95 -10.92
CA GLY A 195 8.42 1.96 -10.15
C GLY A 195 6.91 2.11 -10.36
N ALA A 196 6.50 2.47 -11.58
CA ALA A 196 5.10 2.76 -11.89
C ALA A 196 4.32 1.48 -12.20
N ASN A 197 3.00 1.55 -12.03
CA ASN A 197 2.11 0.41 -12.22
C ASN A 197 1.16 0.61 -13.40
N GLY A 198 1.15 -0.37 -14.30
CA GLY A 198 0.15 -0.54 -15.37
C GLY A 198 -1.06 -1.37 -14.91
N MET A 199 -1.31 -1.48 -13.60
CA MET A 199 -2.40 -2.28 -13.02
C MET A 199 -3.11 -1.55 -11.87
N PRO A 200 -4.30 -2.03 -11.45
CA PRO A 200 -5.03 -1.42 -10.34
C PRO A 200 -4.27 -1.44 -9.01
N PRO A 201 -4.40 -0.39 -8.18
CA PRO A 201 -3.68 -0.26 -6.91
C PRO A 201 -3.88 -1.44 -5.95
N LEU A 202 -5.09 -2.00 -5.84
CA LEU A 202 -5.33 -3.13 -4.95
C LEU A 202 -4.61 -4.40 -5.40
N ARG A 203 -4.55 -4.66 -6.71
CA ARG A 203 -3.80 -5.78 -7.31
C ARG A 203 -2.29 -5.62 -7.07
N GLN A 204 -1.78 -4.40 -7.22
CA GLN A 204 -0.38 -4.12 -6.91
C GLN A 204 -0.08 -4.35 -5.43
N GLN A 205 -0.95 -3.86 -4.54
CA GLN A 205 -0.72 -3.92 -3.10
C GLN A 205 -0.70 -5.36 -2.56
N THR A 206 -1.66 -6.20 -2.96
CA THR A 206 -1.69 -7.61 -2.54
C THR A 206 -0.48 -8.36 -3.05
N TRP A 207 -0.05 -8.10 -4.29
CA TRP A 207 1.19 -8.68 -4.80
C TRP A 207 2.42 -8.23 -4.02
N ALA A 208 2.53 -6.94 -3.68
CA ALA A 208 3.68 -6.38 -2.96
C ALA A 208 3.86 -7.00 -1.57
N VAL A 209 2.77 -7.16 -0.82
CA VAL A 209 2.82 -7.80 0.50
C VAL A 209 3.12 -9.27 0.36
N ALA A 210 2.53 -9.95 -0.62
CA ALA A 210 2.83 -11.35 -0.91
C ALA A 210 4.30 -11.56 -1.29
N ALA A 211 4.89 -10.66 -2.09
CA ALA A 211 6.31 -10.69 -2.44
C ALA A 211 7.21 -10.50 -1.20
N GLY A 212 6.88 -9.55 -0.33
CA GLY A 212 7.58 -9.35 0.95
C GLY A 212 7.51 -10.56 1.87
N LEU A 213 6.33 -11.15 2.03
CA LEU A 213 6.12 -12.36 2.84
C LEU A 213 6.89 -13.57 2.27
N ARG A 214 6.83 -13.81 0.95
CA ARG A 214 7.61 -14.87 0.30
C ARG A 214 9.11 -14.69 0.50
N LYS A 215 9.58 -13.45 0.43
CA LYS A 215 10.97 -13.13 0.70
C LYS A 215 11.37 -13.39 2.16
N ALA A 216 10.44 -13.25 3.09
CA ALA A 216 10.60 -13.68 4.48
C ALA A 216 10.44 -15.22 4.68
N GLY A 217 10.34 -16.00 3.60
CA GLY A 217 10.19 -17.45 3.61
C GLY A 217 8.77 -17.95 3.83
N VAL A 218 7.75 -17.08 3.72
CA VAL A 218 6.35 -17.43 3.95
C VAL A 218 5.65 -17.88 2.66
N SER A 219 4.88 -18.96 2.74
CA SER A 219 4.09 -19.56 1.67
C SER A 219 2.72 -20.03 2.19
N GLY A 220 1.85 -20.48 1.27
CA GLY A 220 0.57 -21.09 1.61
C GLY A 220 -0.52 -20.07 1.97
N PRO A 221 -1.54 -20.47 2.76
CA PRO A 221 -2.81 -19.75 2.83
C PRO A 221 -2.74 -18.37 3.48
N LEU A 222 -1.71 -18.06 4.27
CA LEU A 222 -1.52 -16.70 4.78
C LEU A 222 -1.32 -15.71 3.62
N VAL A 223 -0.47 -16.06 2.66
CA VAL A 223 -0.13 -15.25 1.48
C VAL A 223 -1.19 -15.40 0.38
N GLU A 224 -1.74 -16.59 0.21
CA GLU A 224 -2.62 -16.90 -0.93
C GLU A 224 -4.10 -16.59 -0.67
N ARG A 225 -4.51 -16.48 0.60
CA ARG A 225 -5.91 -16.29 1.00
C ARG A 225 -6.09 -15.14 1.99
N ALA A 226 -5.44 -15.24 3.15
CA ALA A 226 -5.74 -14.37 4.27
C ALA A 226 -5.33 -12.91 4.01
N GLU A 227 -4.15 -12.68 3.43
CA GLU A 227 -3.67 -11.35 3.09
C GLU A 227 -4.50 -10.70 1.97
N PRO A 228 -4.78 -11.35 0.82
CA PRO A 228 -5.64 -10.74 -0.20
C PRO A 228 -7.05 -10.48 0.31
N ALA A 229 -7.62 -11.39 1.12
CA ALA A 229 -8.91 -11.20 1.76
C ALA A 229 -8.92 -10.00 2.71
N MET A 230 -7.83 -9.79 3.47
CA MET A 230 -7.69 -8.63 4.36
C MET A 230 -7.67 -7.31 3.58
N TYR A 231 -6.93 -7.23 2.46
CA TYR A 231 -6.91 -6.01 1.66
C TYR A 231 -8.22 -5.74 0.93
N ARG A 232 -8.92 -6.79 0.43
CA ARG A 232 -10.28 -6.65 -0.13
C ARG A 232 -11.25 -6.13 0.93
N LEU A 233 -11.15 -6.64 2.17
CA LEU A 233 -11.94 -6.18 3.32
C LEU A 233 -11.67 -4.70 3.65
N ILE A 234 -10.41 -4.27 3.65
CA ILE A 234 -10.01 -2.87 3.89
C ILE A 234 -10.52 -1.94 2.78
N ALA A 235 -10.39 -2.36 1.52
CA ALA A 235 -10.87 -1.61 0.36
C ALA A 235 -12.38 -1.43 0.39
N ASP A 236 -13.14 -2.49 0.65
CA ASP A 236 -14.60 -2.45 0.78
C ASP A 236 -15.07 -1.62 1.98
N GLY A 237 -14.31 -1.65 3.08
CA GLY A 237 -14.50 -0.77 4.23
C GLY A 237 -14.15 0.72 3.96
N GLY A 238 -13.67 1.07 2.77
CA GLY A 238 -13.32 2.43 2.37
C GLY A 238 -11.99 2.93 2.93
N MET A 239 -11.14 2.04 3.45
CA MET A 239 -9.82 2.34 4.04
C MET A 239 -8.67 2.20 3.04
N PHE A 240 -8.98 1.97 1.77
CA PHE A 240 -8.03 1.95 0.66
C PHE A 240 -8.67 2.67 -0.55
N PRO A 241 -8.62 4.01 -0.61
CA PRO A 241 -9.26 4.78 -1.67
C PRO A 241 -8.62 4.52 -3.04
N GLU A 242 -9.45 4.60 -4.09
CA GLU A 242 -9.12 4.26 -5.49
C GLU A 242 -8.54 2.83 -5.70
N PRO A 243 -9.08 1.78 -5.04
CA PRO A 243 -8.52 0.42 -5.12
C PRO A 243 -8.54 -0.16 -6.54
N TYR A 244 -9.54 0.24 -7.32
CA TYR A 244 -9.83 -0.28 -8.66
C TYR A 244 -9.56 0.76 -9.75
N HIS A 245 -8.73 1.78 -9.49
CA HIS A 245 -8.34 2.72 -10.54
C HIS A 245 -7.66 1.95 -11.69
N ASP A 246 -8.26 2.00 -12.87
CA ASP A 246 -7.70 1.37 -14.08
C ASP A 246 -6.79 2.36 -14.82
N PRO A 247 -5.46 2.12 -14.86
CA PRO A 247 -4.54 3.00 -15.57
C PRO A 247 -4.61 2.87 -17.10
N GLY A 248 -5.16 1.78 -17.64
CA GLY A 248 -5.13 1.48 -19.08
C GLY A 248 -5.67 2.62 -19.95
N PRO A 249 -6.91 3.10 -19.73
CA PRO A 249 -7.49 4.20 -20.50
C PRO A 249 -6.71 5.51 -20.40
N VAL A 250 -6.13 5.80 -19.23
CA VAL A 250 -5.33 7.01 -19.02
C VAL A 250 -4.02 6.92 -19.80
N LEU A 251 -3.31 5.79 -19.69
CA LEU A 251 -2.07 5.54 -20.43
C LEU A 251 -2.31 5.59 -21.95
N ALA A 252 -3.42 5.02 -22.44
CA ALA A 252 -3.81 5.11 -23.85
C ALA A 252 -4.11 6.53 -24.33
N ALA A 253 -4.43 7.46 -23.44
CA ALA A 253 -4.61 8.88 -23.75
C ALA A 253 -3.29 9.67 -23.75
N VAL A 254 -2.19 9.13 -23.19
CA VAL A 254 -0.89 9.81 -23.18
C VAL A 254 -0.30 9.85 -24.59
N ARG A 255 -0.01 11.06 -25.07
CA ARG A 255 0.59 11.29 -26.40
C ARG A 255 2.08 11.61 -26.30
N GLN A 256 2.54 12.13 -25.17
CA GLN A 256 3.91 12.54 -24.91
C GLN A 256 4.89 11.35 -24.98
N PRO A 257 6.19 11.60 -25.25
CA PRO A 257 7.22 10.59 -25.04
C PRO A 257 7.26 10.10 -23.58
N VAL A 258 7.47 8.79 -23.39
CA VAL A 258 7.46 8.14 -22.07
C VAL A 258 8.78 7.41 -21.79
N LEU A 259 9.39 7.68 -20.63
CA LEU A 259 10.49 6.89 -20.08
C LEU A 259 9.96 6.09 -18.89
N GLY A 260 10.03 4.76 -18.95
CA GLY A 260 9.70 3.88 -17.83
C GLY A 260 10.95 3.29 -17.19
N ILE A 261 11.04 3.35 -15.87
CA ILE A 261 12.21 2.93 -15.10
C ILE A 261 11.77 2.03 -13.95
N TRP A 262 12.40 0.87 -13.84
CA TRP A 262 12.19 -0.07 -12.74
C TRP A 262 13.52 -0.58 -12.19
N GLY A 263 13.56 -0.90 -10.90
CA GLY A 263 14.63 -1.69 -10.34
C GLY A 263 14.38 -3.18 -10.59
N VAL A 264 15.42 -3.96 -10.89
CA VAL A 264 15.31 -5.43 -11.01
C VAL A 264 14.79 -6.06 -9.73
N HIS A 265 15.08 -5.44 -8.58
CA HIS A 265 14.68 -5.90 -7.26
C HIS A 265 13.48 -5.12 -6.70
N ASP A 266 12.58 -4.70 -7.57
CA ASP A 266 11.31 -4.14 -7.13
C ASP A 266 10.42 -5.22 -6.49
N LEU A 267 10.07 -4.98 -5.22
CA LEU A 267 9.19 -5.83 -4.41
C LEU A 267 7.83 -5.16 -4.13
N LEU A 268 7.59 -3.97 -4.68
CA LEU A 268 6.35 -3.23 -4.52
C LEU A 268 5.54 -3.20 -5.82
N THR A 269 6.21 -3.27 -6.97
CA THR A 269 5.53 -3.38 -8.27
C THR A 269 6.04 -4.60 -9.01
N PRO A 270 5.16 -5.44 -9.58
CA PRO A 270 5.57 -6.59 -10.37
C PRO A 270 6.42 -6.15 -11.57
N PRO A 271 7.74 -6.37 -11.57
CA PRO A 271 8.61 -5.74 -12.56
C PRO A 271 8.54 -6.43 -13.93
N GLN A 272 8.09 -7.69 -13.99
CA GLN A 272 7.87 -8.39 -15.26
C GLN A 272 6.54 -8.02 -15.91
N GLU A 273 5.48 -7.78 -15.13
CA GLU A 273 4.14 -7.53 -15.67
C GLU A 273 3.90 -6.07 -16.04
N ASN A 274 4.43 -5.11 -15.27
CA ASN A 274 4.09 -3.70 -15.45
C ASN A 274 4.55 -3.11 -16.79
N PRO A 275 5.80 -3.29 -17.26
CA PRO A 275 6.26 -2.64 -18.48
C PRO A 275 5.48 -3.10 -19.73
N PRO A 276 5.20 -4.40 -19.93
CA PRO A 276 4.32 -4.85 -21.01
C PRO A 276 2.90 -4.25 -20.93
N LEU A 277 2.31 -4.13 -19.73
CA LEU A 277 1.00 -3.50 -19.55
C LEU A 277 1.02 -2.02 -19.95
N VAL A 278 2.06 -1.29 -19.57
CA VAL A 278 2.23 0.13 -19.94
C VAL A 278 2.46 0.29 -21.44
N ALA A 279 3.34 -0.51 -22.04
CA ALA A 279 3.56 -0.50 -23.50
C ALA A 279 2.25 -0.78 -24.26
N ARG A 280 1.52 -1.82 -23.87
CA ARG A 280 0.25 -2.18 -24.51
C ARG A 280 -0.74 -1.02 -24.48
N ALA A 281 -0.94 -0.40 -23.33
CA ALA A 281 -1.87 0.73 -23.22
C ALA A 281 -1.42 1.93 -24.07
N LEU A 282 -0.12 2.28 -24.06
CA LEU A 282 0.41 3.34 -24.91
C LEU A 282 0.21 3.05 -26.40
N GLU A 283 0.44 1.80 -26.83
CA GLU A 283 0.28 1.38 -28.23
C GLU A 283 -1.18 1.31 -28.67
N GLU A 284 -2.09 0.88 -27.80
CA GLU A 284 -3.55 0.98 -28.02
C GLU A 284 -3.97 2.45 -28.24
N GLY A 285 -3.28 3.38 -27.59
CA GLY A 285 -3.39 4.82 -27.82
C GLY A 285 -2.72 5.34 -29.10
N GLY A 286 -1.95 4.53 -29.81
CA GLY A 286 -1.12 4.93 -30.95
C GLY A 286 0.19 5.62 -30.58
N ASN A 287 0.63 5.56 -29.32
CA ASN A 287 1.87 6.16 -28.84
C ASN A 287 3.01 5.12 -28.78
N ARG A 288 3.87 5.11 -29.80
CA ARG A 288 5.07 4.25 -29.85
C ARG A 288 6.35 4.97 -29.40
N ARG A 289 6.22 6.13 -28.77
CA ARG A 289 7.35 6.99 -28.36
C ARG A 289 7.76 6.72 -26.92
N TYR A 290 8.14 5.47 -26.63
CA TYR A 290 8.52 5.08 -25.28
C TYR A 290 9.89 4.38 -25.22
N ALA A 291 10.57 4.51 -24.09
CA ALA A 291 11.75 3.75 -23.76
C ALA A 291 11.63 3.22 -22.33
N PHE A 292 11.89 1.94 -22.13
CA PHE A 292 11.89 1.31 -20.81
C PHE A 292 13.29 0.85 -20.42
N HIS A 293 13.62 1.00 -19.13
CA HIS A 293 14.92 0.59 -18.60
C HIS A 293 14.80 -0.08 -17.24
N PHE A 294 15.55 -1.15 -17.05
CA PHE A 294 15.70 -1.82 -15.76
C PHE A 294 17.10 -1.57 -15.20
N PHE A 295 17.19 -1.09 -13.97
CA PHE A 295 18.47 -0.94 -13.28
C PHE A 295 18.84 -2.22 -12.51
N PRO A 296 20.03 -2.80 -12.75
CA PRO A 296 20.55 -3.89 -11.93
C PRO A 296 20.77 -3.41 -10.48
N ASP A 297 20.69 -4.33 -9.52
CA ASP A 297 20.96 -4.07 -8.10
C ASP A 297 20.16 -2.90 -7.50
N ALA A 298 18.99 -2.63 -8.08
CA ALA A 298 18.17 -1.48 -7.76
C ALA A 298 16.79 -1.87 -7.22
N ASP A 299 16.33 -1.13 -6.22
CA ASP A 299 15.03 -1.28 -5.57
C ASP A 299 13.91 -0.59 -6.37
N HIS A 300 12.67 -0.70 -5.86
CA HIS A 300 11.49 0.04 -6.31
C HIS A 300 11.66 1.52 -6.73
N ALA A 301 12.54 2.30 -6.10
CA ALA A 301 12.77 3.71 -6.46
C ALA A 301 13.97 3.90 -7.39
N ALA A 302 14.55 2.82 -7.93
CA ALA A 302 15.82 2.82 -8.64
C ALA A 302 17.00 3.31 -7.77
N HIS A 303 16.95 3.03 -6.47
CA HIS A 303 18.08 3.18 -5.54
C HIS A 303 18.81 1.86 -5.36
N ARG A 304 20.09 1.91 -4.99
CA ARG A 304 20.86 0.70 -4.70
C ARG A 304 20.24 -0.09 -3.55
N THR A 305 20.33 -1.40 -3.64
CA THR A 305 19.87 -2.32 -2.59
C THR A 305 20.89 -3.43 -2.37
N PRO A 306 21.27 -3.74 -1.12
CA PRO A 306 22.26 -4.77 -0.82
C PRO A 306 21.66 -6.17 -0.67
N ASP A 307 20.34 -6.26 -0.55
CA ASP A 307 19.63 -7.46 -0.09
C ASP A 307 18.46 -7.81 -1.03
N GLY A 308 18.63 -7.54 -2.32
CA GLY A 308 17.65 -7.87 -3.36
C GLY A 308 16.33 -7.11 -3.23
N GLY A 309 16.35 -5.87 -2.71
CA GLY A 309 15.22 -4.95 -2.79
C GLY A 309 14.50 -4.64 -1.49
N VAL A 310 14.94 -5.24 -0.36
CA VAL A 310 14.32 -5.04 0.96
C VAL A 310 14.78 -3.71 1.56
N THR A 311 16.09 -3.51 1.63
CA THR A 311 16.72 -2.29 2.09
C THR A 311 16.97 -1.35 0.92
N ARG A 312 16.50 -0.11 1.05
CA ARG A 312 16.85 0.99 0.15
C ARG A 312 18.05 1.74 0.73
N LEU A 313 19.13 1.86 -0.05
CA LEU A 313 20.23 2.74 0.28
C LEU A 313 19.98 4.17 -0.25
N PRO A 314 20.59 5.21 0.32
CA PRO A 314 20.46 6.58 -0.17
C PRO A 314 20.93 6.75 -1.61
N GLU A 315 21.92 5.97 -2.06
CA GLU A 315 22.51 6.10 -3.39
C GLU A 315 21.56 5.64 -4.50
N LEU A 316 21.44 6.45 -5.54
CA LEU A 316 20.77 6.08 -6.78
C LEU A 316 21.50 4.93 -7.48
N ALA A 317 20.77 4.14 -8.26
CA ALA A 317 21.36 3.14 -9.14
C ALA A 317 22.36 3.80 -10.11
N PRO A 318 23.54 3.20 -10.33
CA PRO A 318 24.53 3.75 -11.27
C PRO A 318 23.93 4.02 -12.65
N GLY A 319 24.19 5.20 -13.20
CA GLY A 319 23.69 5.63 -14.52
C GLY A 319 22.23 6.11 -14.54
N TYR A 320 21.50 6.05 -13.42
CA TYR A 320 20.09 6.48 -13.38
C TYR A 320 19.91 7.96 -13.71
N ALA A 321 20.66 8.84 -13.06
CA ALA A 321 20.60 10.26 -13.37
C ALA A 321 21.03 10.55 -14.82
N ASP A 322 22.11 9.92 -15.29
CA ASP A 322 22.61 10.11 -16.66
C ASP A 322 21.57 9.69 -17.72
N LEU A 323 20.86 8.58 -17.49
CA LEU A 323 19.76 8.13 -18.35
C LEU A 323 18.64 9.18 -18.42
N VAL A 324 18.17 9.68 -17.28
CA VAL A 324 17.11 10.70 -17.24
C VAL A 324 17.57 11.97 -17.94
N GLY A 325 18.75 12.47 -17.61
CA GLY A 325 19.30 13.70 -18.18
C GLY A 325 19.50 13.62 -19.70
N SER A 326 20.09 12.52 -20.18
CA SER A 326 20.30 12.31 -21.62
C SER A 326 18.98 12.13 -22.38
N TRP A 327 18.08 11.30 -21.87
CA TRP A 327 16.78 11.05 -22.50
C TRP A 327 15.91 12.31 -22.57
N VAL A 328 15.83 13.08 -21.48
CA VAL A 328 15.11 14.36 -21.48
C VAL A 328 15.73 15.31 -22.51
N GLY A 329 17.06 15.43 -22.52
CA GLY A 329 17.76 16.29 -23.48
C GLY A 329 17.48 15.92 -24.95
N ASP A 330 17.38 14.63 -25.27
CA ASP A 330 17.04 14.15 -26.61
C ASP A 330 15.58 14.46 -26.98
N VAL A 331 14.63 14.18 -26.08
CA VAL A 331 13.21 14.44 -26.29
C VAL A 331 12.96 15.93 -26.51
N THR A 332 13.52 16.80 -25.67
CA THR A 332 13.35 18.25 -25.82
C THR A 332 14.08 18.83 -27.03
N ALA A 333 15.04 18.09 -27.60
CA ALA A 333 15.69 18.45 -28.86
C ALA A 333 14.97 17.86 -30.10
N GLY A 334 13.76 17.31 -29.92
CA GLY A 334 12.95 16.74 -31.01
C GLY A 334 13.28 15.30 -31.37
N ARG A 335 14.20 14.63 -30.66
CA ARG A 335 14.57 13.23 -30.89
C ARG A 335 13.79 12.31 -29.94
N ALA A 336 12.50 12.11 -30.23
CA ALA A 336 11.69 11.18 -29.46
C ALA A 336 12.21 9.73 -29.60
N PRO A 337 12.16 8.91 -28.54
CA PRO A 337 12.58 7.51 -28.61
C PRO A 337 11.64 6.71 -29.53
N ALA A 338 12.18 5.71 -30.22
CA ALA A 338 11.39 4.58 -30.68
C ALA A 338 11.18 3.58 -29.53
N ALA A 339 10.01 2.93 -29.53
CA ALA A 339 9.64 1.83 -28.64
C ALA A 339 10.80 0.85 -28.43
N ARG A 340 11.31 0.81 -27.19
CA ARG A 340 12.42 -0.09 -26.81
C ARG A 340 12.40 -0.40 -25.32
N THR A 341 13.01 -1.51 -24.97
CA THR A 341 13.29 -1.91 -23.59
C THR A 341 14.77 -2.27 -23.47
N SER A 342 15.39 -1.91 -22.35
CA SER A 342 16.83 -2.09 -22.11
C SER A 342 17.11 -2.42 -20.65
N GLY A 343 18.33 -2.84 -20.35
CA GLY A 343 18.71 -3.36 -19.04
C GLY A 343 18.42 -4.86 -18.89
N PRO A 344 18.85 -5.47 -17.76
CA PRO A 344 18.56 -6.86 -17.45
C PRO A 344 17.06 -7.12 -17.33
N ALA A 345 16.61 -8.28 -17.82
CA ALA A 345 15.25 -8.73 -17.60
C ALA A 345 15.01 -8.94 -16.10
N PRO A 346 13.93 -8.38 -15.52
CA PRO A 346 13.63 -8.61 -14.11
C PRO A 346 13.20 -10.04 -13.87
N VAL A 347 13.43 -10.55 -12.66
CA VAL A 347 12.92 -11.86 -12.22
C VAL A 347 11.74 -11.63 -11.28
N GLN A 348 10.66 -12.36 -11.51
CA GLN A 348 9.46 -12.31 -10.69
C GLN A 348 9.07 -13.72 -10.27
N ASP A 349 9.10 -13.99 -8.96
CA ASP A 349 8.86 -15.34 -8.43
C ASP A 349 7.39 -15.79 -8.56
N SER A 350 6.47 -14.83 -8.63
CA SER A 350 5.04 -15.10 -8.70
C SER A 350 4.31 -14.02 -9.48
N VAL A 351 3.35 -14.41 -10.32
CA VAL A 351 2.44 -13.49 -11.00
C VAL A 351 1.45 -12.84 -10.05
N SER A 352 1.08 -11.60 -10.33
CA SER A 352 0.00 -10.90 -9.63
C SER A 352 -1.36 -11.46 -10.02
N VAL A 353 -2.30 -11.47 -9.07
CA VAL A 353 -3.66 -11.96 -9.27
C VAL A 353 -4.63 -10.78 -9.13
N PRO A 354 -5.61 -10.62 -10.04
CA PRO A 354 -6.64 -9.61 -9.89
C PRO A 354 -7.32 -9.66 -8.52
N ALA A 355 -7.36 -8.52 -7.83
CA ALA A 355 -8.10 -8.35 -6.59
C ALA A 355 -9.51 -7.88 -6.92
N GLU A 356 -10.39 -8.82 -7.27
CA GLU A 356 -11.79 -8.53 -7.61
C GLU A 356 -12.55 -7.92 -6.41
N PRO A 357 -13.57 -7.08 -6.63
CA PRO A 357 -14.46 -6.64 -5.57
C PRO A 357 -15.00 -7.82 -4.73
N PRO A 358 -15.18 -7.65 -3.41
CA PRO A 358 -15.72 -8.72 -2.59
C PRO A 358 -17.14 -9.11 -3.02
N ALA A 359 -17.41 -10.41 -3.01
CA ALA A 359 -18.79 -10.88 -3.04
C ALA A 359 -19.54 -10.39 -1.79
N TRP A 360 -20.88 -10.42 -1.81
CA TRP A 360 -21.70 -9.91 -0.70
C TRP A 360 -21.32 -10.52 0.66
N TRP A 361 -20.89 -11.79 0.70
CA TRP A 361 -20.49 -12.51 1.91
C TRP A 361 -19.04 -12.26 2.34
N GLU A 362 -18.21 -11.72 1.44
CA GLU A 362 -16.83 -11.27 1.72
C GLU A 362 -16.78 -9.81 2.19
N SER A 363 -17.89 -9.07 2.01
CA SER A 363 -17.99 -7.64 2.31
C SER A 363 -17.67 -7.29 3.76
N ALA A 364 -17.21 -6.06 3.98
CA ALA A 364 -16.85 -5.54 5.29
C ALA A 364 -17.99 -5.59 6.32
N PRO A 365 -19.24 -5.23 5.98
CA PRO A 365 -20.35 -5.38 6.91
C PRO A 365 -20.60 -6.84 7.32
N VAL A 366 -20.47 -7.79 6.39
CA VAL A 366 -20.68 -9.22 6.69
C VAL A 366 -19.54 -9.78 7.53
N GLN A 367 -18.28 -9.44 7.23
CA GLN A 367 -17.15 -9.88 8.05
C GLN A 367 -17.18 -9.26 9.46
N LEU A 368 -17.62 -8.00 9.59
CA LEU A 368 -17.86 -7.39 10.90
C LEU A 368 -18.99 -8.10 11.66
N ALA A 369 -20.09 -8.43 10.99
CA ALA A 369 -21.18 -9.20 11.60
C ALA A 369 -20.72 -10.60 12.04
N ALA A 370 -19.89 -11.27 11.24
CA ALA A 370 -19.29 -12.56 11.58
C ALA A 370 -18.38 -12.44 12.82
N LEU A 371 -17.54 -11.39 12.89
CA LEU A 371 -16.71 -11.12 14.05
C LEU A 371 -17.52 -10.92 15.34
N VAL A 372 -18.61 -10.14 15.26
CA VAL A 372 -19.52 -9.95 16.39
C VAL A 372 -20.21 -11.27 16.77
N LEU A 373 -20.70 -12.02 15.78
CA LEU A 373 -21.33 -13.33 15.98
C LEU A 373 -20.39 -14.28 16.73
N PHE A 374 -19.14 -14.42 16.27
CA PHE A 374 -18.16 -15.31 16.90
C PHE A 374 -17.75 -14.83 18.28
N THR A 375 -17.56 -13.52 18.46
CA THR A 375 -17.25 -12.95 19.78
C THR A 375 -18.37 -13.28 20.76
N VAL A 376 -19.63 -13.08 20.38
CA VAL A 376 -20.78 -13.42 21.23
C VAL A 376 -20.86 -14.93 21.45
N ALA A 377 -20.77 -15.75 20.41
CA ALA A 377 -20.91 -17.20 20.52
C ALA A 377 -19.84 -17.85 21.41
N PHE A 378 -18.57 -17.41 21.29
CA PHE A 378 -17.45 -17.98 22.03
C PHE A 378 -17.23 -17.32 23.41
N ALA A 379 -17.47 -16.00 23.56
CA ALA A 379 -17.25 -15.31 24.84
C ALA A 379 -18.46 -15.38 25.79
N ALA A 380 -19.70 -15.49 25.27
CA ALA A 380 -20.88 -15.60 26.14
C ALA A 380 -20.83 -16.87 27.00
N TYR A 381 -20.21 -17.94 26.51
CA TYR A 381 -20.11 -19.20 27.22
C TYR A 381 -19.33 -19.09 28.55
N PRO A 382 -18.06 -18.64 28.60
CA PRO A 382 -17.34 -18.45 29.85
C PRO A 382 -17.88 -17.28 30.70
N LEU A 383 -18.33 -16.18 30.09
CA LEU A 383 -18.82 -15.01 30.83
C LEU A 383 -20.06 -15.32 31.66
N VAL A 384 -21.04 -16.03 31.08
CA VAL A 384 -22.25 -16.44 31.81
C VAL A 384 -21.92 -17.43 32.93
N ALA A 385 -20.93 -18.33 32.73
CA ALA A 385 -20.48 -19.24 33.78
C ALA A 385 -19.83 -18.47 34.95
N LEU A 386 -19.01 -17.46 34.66
CA LEU A 386 -18.41 -16.59 35.67
C LEU A 386 -19.47 -15.82 36.46
N VAL A 387 -20.43 -15.17 35.79
CA VAL A 387 -21.52 -14.43 36.45
C VAL A 387 -22.37 -15.35 37.33
N ARG A 388 -22.67 -16.57 36.86
CA ARG A 388 -23.42 -17.56 37.65
C ARG A 388 -22.63 -18.00 38.89
N ARG A 389 -21.31 -18.17 38.77
CA ARG A 389 -20.41 -18.46 39.90
C ARG A 389 -20.41 -17.33 40.92
N LEU A 390 -20.25 -16.09 40.47
CA LEU A 390 -20.27 -14.89 41.33
C LEU A 390 -21.61 -14.69 42.03
N ARG A 391 -22.72 -15.09 41.40
CA ARG A 391 -24.08 -15.04 41.97
C ARG A 391 -24.44 -16.24 42.85
N GLY A 392 -23.48 -17.11 43.19
CA GLY A 392 -23.72 -18.31 44.02
C GLY A 392 -24.62 -19.37 43.36
N ARG A 393 -24.84 -19.30 42.04
CA ARG A 393 -25.75 -20.17 41.28
C ARG A 393 -24.95 -21.13 40.39
N SER A 394 -24.24 -22.11 40.97
CA SER A 394 -23.50 -23.13 40.20
C SER A 394 -24.03 -24.53 40.48
N ARG A 395 -24.58 -25.24 39.47
CA ARG A 395 -25.07 -26.62 39.64
C ARG A 395 -24.87 -27.61 38.46
N ARG A 396 -24.17 -27.28 37.35
CA ARG A 396 -23.82 -28.32 36.34
C ARG A 396 -22.38 -28.22 35.83
N PRO A 397 -21.67 -29.35 35.66
CA PRO A 397 -20.34 -29.35 35.09
C PRO A 397 -20.42 -28.98 33.61
N VAL A 398 -19.80 -27.85 33.27
CA VAL A 398 -19.48 -27.48 31.90
C VAL A 398 -18.59 -28.58 31.29
N THR A 399 -18.96 -29.14 30.15
CA THR A 399 -18.12 -30.16 29.49
C THR A 399 -16.75 -29.54 29.17
N ARG A 400 -15.68 -30.31 29.35
CA ARG A 400 -14.32 -29.84 29.01
C ARG A 400 -14.25 -29.44 27.53
N ALA A 401 -14.95 -30.17 26.66
CA ALA A 401 -15.09 -29.86 25.23
C ALA A 401 -15.73 -28.49 24.97
N ALA A 402 -16.81 -28.12 25.67
CA ALA A 402 -17.45 -26.81 25.46
C ALA A 402 -16.56 -25.65 25.95
N ARG A 403 -15.79 -25.86 27.02
CA ARG A 403 -14.76 -24.91 27.48
C ARG A 403 -13.67 -24.73 26.43
N LEU A 404 -13.18 -25.84 25.88
CA LEU A 404 -12.14 -25.83 24.85
C LEU A 404 -12.64 -25.15 23.57
N LEU A 405 -13.86 -25.44 23.13
CA LEU A 405 -14.51 -24.80 21.98
C LEU A 405 -14.60 -23.28 22.15
N ALA A 406 -15.13 -22.82 23.30
CA ALA A 406 -15.22 -21.41 23.60
C ALA A 406 -13.85 -20.72 23.61
N ALA A 407 -12.85 -21.32 24.26
CA ALA A 407 -11.51 -20.74 24.37
C ALA A 407 -10.78 -20.70 23.02
N THR A 408 -10.76 -21.82 22.28
CA THR A 408 -10.05 -21.94 21.00
C THR A 408 -10.73 -21.14 19.91
N GLY A 409 -12.07 -21.11 19.85
CA GLY A 409 -12.82 -20.26 18.92
C GLY A 409 -12.54 -18.78 19.15
N ALA A 410 -12.63 -18.30 20.40
CA ALA A 410 -12.33 -16.91 20.72
C ALA A 410 -10.86 -16.54 20.42
N ALA A 411 -9.91 -17.39 20.84
CA ALA A 411 -8.48 -17.17 20.61
C ALA A 411 -8.14 -17.15 19.11
N THR A 412 -8.74 -18.04 18.31
CA THR A 412 -8.48 -18.08 16.87
C THR A 412 -9.02 -16.84 16.18
N VAL A 413 -10.27 -16.45 16.45
CA VAL A 413 -10.90 -15.30 15.77
C VAL A 413 -10.17 -14.00 16.11
N LEU A 414 -9.94 -13.74 17.40
CA LEU A 414 -9.26 -12.52 17.84
C LEU A 414 -7.78 -12.53 17.42
N GLY A 415 -7.08 -13.65 17.64
CA GLY A 415 -5.68 -13.79 17.32
C GLY A 415 -5.40 -13.67 15.82
N SER A 416 -6.29 -14.18 14.96
CA SER A 416 -6.12 -14.07 13.50
C SER A 416 -6.20 -12.63 13.03
N PHE A 417 -7.18 -11.84 13.48
CA PHE A 417 -7.27 -10.43 13.07
C PHE A 417 -6.19 -9.56 13.71
N ILE A 418 -5.78 -9.83 14.96
CA ILE A 418 -4.62 -9.16 15.55
C ILE A 418 -3.37 -9.43 14.70
N TYR A 419 -3.14 -10.69 14.34
CA TYR A 419 -1.96 -11.08 13.57
C TYR A 419 -2.01 -10.56 12.13
N LEU A 420 -3.16 -10.64 11.45
CA LEU A 420 -3.33 -10.07 10.11
C LEU A 420 -3.18 -8.54 10.13
N PHE A 421 -3.66 -7.87 11.17
CA PHE A 421 -3.42 -6.43 11.34
C PHE A 421 -1.95 -6.12 11.62
N TYR A 422 -1.26 -6.95 12.40
CA TYR A 422 0.18 -6.83 12.59
C TYR A 422 0.95 -7.01 11.27
N VAL A 423 0.62 -8.04 10.49
CA VAL A 423 1.21 -8.29 9.16
C VAL A 423 0.88 -7.14 8.20
N LEU A 424 -0.31 -6.57 8.27
CA LEU A 424 -0.69 -5.38 7.50
C LEU A 424 0.18 -4.16 7.87
N MET A 425 0.34 -3.89 9.17
CA MET A 425 1.09 -2.72 9.66
C MET A 425 2.60 -2.85 9.47
N THR A 426 3.10 -4.09 9.43
CA THR A 426 4.50 -4.41 9.10
C THR A 426 4.67 -4.79 7.61
N GLY A 427 3.57 -4.76 6.84
CA GLY A 427 3.49 -5.30 5.50
C GLY A 427 4.17 -4.43 4.44
N GLY A 428 4.60 -5.08 3.36
CA GLY A 428 5.41 -4.50 2.28
C GLY A 428 6.78 -5.15 2.19
N LYS A 429 7.79 -4.41 1.73
CA LYS A 429 9.18 -4.93 1.58
C LYS A 429 9.80 -5.44 2.89
N LEU A 430 9.34 -4.92 4.03
CA LEU A 430 9.85 -5.23 5.38
C LEU A 430 8.92 -6.16 6.15
N ALA A 431 8.15 -7.01 5.45
CA ALA A 431 7.27 -7.97 6.09
C ALA A 431 8.02 -8.72 7.20
N ALA A 432 7.58 -8.54 8.44
CA ALA A 432 8.19 -9.12 9.63
C ALA A 432 7.24 -10.15 10.24
N PRO A 433 7.02 -11.31 9.59
CA PRO A 433 6.00 -12.26 10.02
C PRO A 433 6.30 -12.96 11.36
N GLY A 434 7.52 -12.77 11.90
CA GLY A 434 8.07 -13.55 13.01
C GLY A 434 8.78 -14.81 12.50
N PRO A 435 9.21 -15.71 13.41
CA PRO A 435 9.90 -16.95 13.03
C PRO A 435 9.01 -17.82 12.12
N VAL A 436 9.62 -18.40 11.08
CA VAL A 436 8.93 -19.20 10.05
C VAL A 436 9.39 -20.66 10.14
N ALA A 437 8.44 -21.59 10.12
CA ALA A 437 8.67 -23.02 10.06
C ALA A 437 7.77 -23.66 8.98
N ALA A 438 8.33 -24.53 8.14
CA ALA A 438 7.61 -25.16 7.02
C ALA A 438 6.85 -24.15 6.14
N GLY A 439 7.50 -23.01 5.84
CA GLY A 439 6.92 -21.94 5.04
C GLY A 439 5.81 -21.14 5.73
N ARG A 440 5.62 -21.29 7.05
CA ARG A 440 4.53 -20.64 7.79
C ARG A 440 5.03 -19.98 9.06
N PRO A 441 4.56 -18.76 9.40
CA PRO A 441 4.92 -18.13 10.66
C PRO A 441 4.43 -18.96 11.86
N LEU A 442 5.22 -19.05 12.93
CA LEU A 442 4.86 -19.84 14.12
C LEU A 442 3.53 -19.39 14.73
N ILE A 443 3.25 -18.08 14.70
CA ILE A 443 1.97 -17.52 15.17
C ILE A 443 0.82 -18.01 14.28
N TRP A 444 1.01 -18.04 12.95
CA TRP A 444 0.00 -18.55 12.02
C TRP A 444 -0.25 -20.05 12.22
N LEU A 445 0.80 -20.85 12.39
CA LEU A 445 0.68 -22.28 12.71
C LEU A 445 -0.09 -22.52 14.01
N ALA A 446 0.18 -21.72 15.05
CA ALA A 446 -0.56 -21.78 16.31
C ALA A 446 -2.05 -21.46 16.10
N LEU A 447 -2.38 -20.44 15.29
CA LEU A 447 -3.75 -20.10 14.94
C LEU A 447 -4.45 -21.22 14.15
N GLN A 448 -3.75 -21.88 13.23
CA GLN A 448 -4.28 -23.04 12.50
C GLN A 448 -4.53 -24.23 13.43
N ALA A 449 -3.62 -24.50 14.37
CA ALA A 449 -3.81 -25.55 15.37
C ALA A 449 -5.01 -25.26 16.29
N LEU A 450 -5.18 -23.99 16.71
CA LEU A 450 -6.36 -23.55 17.46
C LEU A 450 -7.64 -23.68 16.63
N ALA A 451 -7.60 -23.37 15.33
CA ALA A 451 -8.74 -23.54 14.43
C ALA A 451 -9.17 -25.01 14.31
N VAL A 452 -8.22 -25.93 14.08
CA VAL A 452 -8.49 -27.38 14.04
C VAL A 452 -9.04 -27.87 15.39
N THR A 453 -8.47 -27.39 16.50
CA THR A 453 -8.95 -27.73 17.85
C THR A 453 -10.38 -27.22 18.08
N CYS A 454 -10.72 -26.03 17.59
CA CYS A 454 -12.08 -25.47 17.64
C CYS A 454 -13.08 -26.37 16.90
N VAL A 455 -12.73 -26.84 15.70
CA VAL A 455 -13.57 -27.78 14.93
C VAL A 455 -13.75 -29.10 15.67
N ALA A 456 -12.67 -29.71 16.17
CA ALA A 456 -12.75 -30.95 16.95
C ALA A 456 -13.58 -30.78 18.23
N ALA A 457 -13.40 -29.67 18.94
CA ALA A 457 -14.16 -29.34 20.15
C ALA A 457 -15.65 -29.09 19.85
N THR A 458 -15.99 -28.59 18.66
CA THR A 458 -17.37 -28.50 18.17
C THR A 458 -18.01 -29.88 18.07
N VAL A 459 -17.36 -30.83 17.39
CA VAL A 459 -17.86 -32.19 17.22
C VAL A 459 -18.01 -32.91 18.57
N LEU A 460 -17.02 -32.80 19.45
CA LEU A 460 -17.05 -33.41 20.78
C LEU A 460 -18.14 -32.81 21.66
N THR A 461 -18.35 -31.49 21.58
CA THR A 461 -19.42 -30.80 22.32
C THR A 461 -20.79 -31.22 21.80
N ALA A 462 -20.97 -31.33 20.48
CA ALA A 462 -22.21 -31.78 19.87
C ALA A 462 -22.53 -33.24 20.27
N SER A 463 -21.53 -34.11 20.23
CA SER A 463 -21.65 -35.52 20.62
C SER A 463 -21.99 -35.69 22.10
N ALA A 464 -21.36 -34.91 22.99
CA ALA A 464 -21.70 -34.89 24.41
C ALA A 464 -23.13 -34.36 24.64
N TRP A 465 -23.53 -33.32 23.91
CA TRP A 465 -24.87 -32.77 24.00
C TRP A 465 -25.93 -33.77 23.55
N TYR A 466 -25.72 -34.43 22.41
CA TYR A 466 -26.62 -35.47 21.89
C TYR A 466 -26.80 -36.64 22.88
N ARG A 467 -25.70 -37.19 23.41
CA ARG A 467 -25.74 -38.27 24.40
C ARG A 467 -26.48 -37.88 25.69
N SER A 468 -26.43 -36.60 26.06
CA SER A 468 -27.10 -36.09 27.27
C SER A 468 -28.61 -35.83 27.09
N ARG A 469 -29.15 -35.83 25.86
CA ARG A 469 -30.57 -35.48 25.60
C ARG A 469 -31.56 -36.45 26.24
N GLY A 470 -31.20 -37.72 26.40
CA GLY A 470 -32.07 -38.75 27.00
C GLY A 470 -32.21 -38.67 28.52
N SER A 471 -31.36 -37.92 29.22
CA SER A 471 -31.33 -37.84 30.70
C SER A 471 -31.80 -36.48 31.24
N ALA A 472 -32.39 -35.66 30.37
CA ALA A 472 -32.56 -34.22 30.54
C ALA A 472 -34.02 -33.88 30.93
N ASP A 473 -34.25 -33.43 32.16
CA ASP A 473 -35.57 -33.10 32.72
C ASP A 473 -35.97 -31.65 32.37
N PRO A 474 -36.93 -31.42 31.45
CA PRO A 474 -37.28 -30.09 30.96
C PRO A 474 -37.82 -29.15 32.04
N ALA A 475 -38.30 -29.69 33.18
CA ALA A 475 -38.89 -28.93 34.27
C ALA A 475 -37.83 -28.38 35.26
N ARG A 476 -36.55 -28.79 35.14
CA ARG A 476 -35.51 -28.34 36.07
C ARG A 476 -35.11 -26.87 35.87
N PRO A 477 -35.08 -26.05 36.94
CA PRO A 477 -34.63 -24.67 36.86
C PRO A 477 -33.21 -24.53 36.28
N GLY A 478 -33.06 -23.67 35.27
CA GLY A 478 -31.77 -23.38 34.62
C GLY A 478 -31.39 -24.29 33.44
N GLU A 479 -32.14 -25.38 33.21
CA GLU A 479 -31.85 -26.33 32.12
C GLU A 479 -32.08 -25.74 30.73
N ARG A 480 -33.15 -24.96 30.54
CA ARG A 480 -33.42 -24.22 29.30
C ARG A 480 -32.29 -23.25 28.96
N GLY A 481 -31.79 -22.49 29.95
CA GLY A 481 -30.71 -21.53 29.77
C GLY A 481 -29.38 -22.17 29.38
N GLU A 482 -29.08 -23.37 29.89
CA GLU A 482 -27.88 -24.11 29.49
C GLU A 482 -27.99 -24.70 28.07
N ARG A 483 -29.17 -25.18 27.68
CA ARG A 483 -29.42 -25.64 26.31
C ARG A 483 -29.26 -24.51 25.29
N VAL A 484 -29.79 -23.32 25.59
CA VAL A 484 -29.62 -22.14 24.73
C VAL A 484 -28.14 -21.76 24.61
N ARG A 485 -27.43 -21.71 25.74
CA ARG A 485 -26.00 -21.37 25.78
C ARG A 485 -25.11 -22.37 25.01
N LEU A 486 -25.36 -23.68 25.14
CA LEU A 486 -24.67 -24.71 24.37
C LEU A 486 -25.06 -24.68 22.88
N GLY A 487 -26.34 -24.43 22.58
CA GLY A 487 -26.82 -24.28 21.21
C GLY A 487 -26.15 -23.12 20.47
N LEU A 488 -26.04 -21.95 21.11
CA LEU A 488 -25.32 -20.79 20.56
C LEU A 488 -23.83 -21.07 20.34
N LEU A 489 -23.17 -21.73 21.30
CA LEU A 489 -21.77 -22.09 21.17
C LEU A 489 -21.53 -23.05 19.99
N LEU A 490 -22.40 -24.06 19.83
CA LEU A 490 -22.33 -25.01 18.72
C LEU A 490 -22.66 -24.36 17.37
N ALA A 491 -23.66 -23.48 17.32
CA ALA A 491 -23.96 -22.71 16.12
C ALA A 491 -22.74 -21.85 15.71
N GLY A 492 -22.07 -21.22 16.66
CA GLY A 492 -20.81 -20.51 16.44
C GLY A 492 -19.71 -21.44 15.92
N GLY A 493 -19.53 -22.62 16.52
CA GLY A 493 -18.56 -23.62 16.06
C GLY A 493 -18.81 -24.14 14.65
N VAL A 494 -20.08 -24.31 14.26
CA VAL A 494 -20.45 -24.71 12.89
C VAL A 494 -20.22 -23.57 11.90
N ALA A 495 -20.67 -22.35 12.22
CA ALA A 495 -20.47 -21.16 11.38
C ALA A 495 -18.97 -20.80 11.23
N PHE A 496 -18.15 -21.16 12.22
CA PHE A 496 -16.71 -20.93 12.20
C PHE A 496 -15.99 -21.70 11.09
N VAL A 497 -16.46 -22.90 10.71
CA VAL A 497 -15.78 -23.73 9.69
C VAL A 497 -15.67 -23.04 8.33
N PRO A 498 -16.76 -22.63 7.66
CA PRO A 498 -16.65 -21.95 6.36
C PRO A 498 -15.91 -20.61 6.47
N TRP A 499 -16.07 -19.90 7.58
CA TRP A 499 -15.34 -18.65 7.83
C TRP A 499 -13.82 -18.89 7.95
N ALA A 500 -13.40 -19.89 8.71
CA ALA A 500 -11.99 -20.24 8.89
C ALA A 500 -11.37 -20.81 7.60
N LEU A 501 -12.14 -21.51 6.76
CA LEU A 501 -11.71 -21.91 5.42
C LEU A 501 -11.48 -20.70 4.49
N TYR A 502 -12.39 -19.72 4.52
CA TYR A 502 -12.24 -18.48 3.75
C TYR A 502 -10.95 -17.74 4.12
N TRP A 503 -10.65 -17.60 5.41
CA TRP A 503 -9.41 -16.99 5.91
C TRP A 503 -8.18 -17.92 5.84
N GLY A 504 -8.31 -19.15 5.32
CA GLY A 504 -7.19 -20.07 5.15
C GLY A 504 -6.63 -20.72 6.43
N LEU A 505 -7.35 -20.60 7.55
CA LEU A 505 -6.96 -21.16 8.85
C LEU A 505 -7.12 -22.68 8.93
N LEU A 506 -7.95 -23.25 8.06
CA LEU A 506 -8.18 -24.70 7.96
C LEU A 506 -7.56 -25.30 6.68
N LEU A 507 -6.62 -24.59 6.04
CA LEU A 507 -5.93 -25.03 4.82
C LEU A 507 -4.47 -25.43 5.10
N PRO A 508 -3.93 -26.44 4.39
CA PRO A 508 -2.57 -26.96 4.58
C PRO A 508 -1.48 -26.11 3.97
#